data_AF-A0A528CIH2-F1
#
_entry.id   AF-A0A528CIH2-F1
#
_cell.length_a   1.000
_cell.length_b   1.000
_cell.length_c   1.000
_cell.angle_alpha   90.00
_cell.angle_beta   90.00
_cell.angle_gamma   90.00
#
_symmetry.space_group_name_H-M   'P 1'
#
loop_
_entity.id
_entity.type
_entity.pdbx_description
1 polymer ?
#
loop_
_entity_poly.entity_id
_entity_poly.type
_entity_poly.pdbx_seq_one_letter_code
_entity_poly.pdbx_strand_id
1 'polypeptide(L)'
;SQGVLVSIDNSGAVRAMVGGYDYSTSQFDRASEARRQPGSAFKPFVYMAALEAGRTPDSVRNDAPIRIGKWTPTNYGGKYFG
;
A
#
# COMPACT_ATOMS: atom_id res chain seq x y z
N SER A 1 -20.22 1.13 8.90
CA SER A 1 -18.96 0.92 8.13
C SER A 1 -18.04 0.00 8.92
N GLN A 2 -16.97 -0.53 8.33
CA GLN A 2 -15.97 -1.38 9.02
C GLN A 2 -14.60 -0.72 8.96
N GLY A 3 -13.72 -1.08 9.89
CA GLY A 3 -12.34 -0.62 9.98
C GLY A 3 -11.48 -1.63 10.71
N VAL A 4 -10.16 -1.46 10.64
CA VAL A 4 -9.17 -2.37 11.23
C VAL A 4 -7.91 -1.60 11.61
N LEU A 5 -7.22 -2.04 12.66
CA LEU A 5 -5.95 -1.48 13.09
C LEU A 5 -5.04 -2.56 13.66
N VAL A 6 -3.75 -2.49 13.32
CA VAL A 6 -2.68 -3.23 13.97
C VAL A 6 -1.56 -2.25 14.27
N SER A 7 -1.06 -2.25 15.51
CA SER A 7 0.13 -1.51 15.91
C SER A 7 1.20 -2.51 16.37
N ILE A 8 2.40 -2.37 15.82
CA ILE A 8 3.54 -3.25 16.06
C ILE A 8 4.75 -2.36 16.36
N ASP A 9 5.63 -2.79 17.25
CA ASP A 9 6.89 -2.10 17.52
C ASP A 9 8.09 -2.70 16.75
N ASN A 10 9.27 -2.13 16.94
CA ASN A 10 10.49 -2.57 16.26
C ASN A 10 10.93 -4.01 16.63
N SER A 11 10.41 -4.58 17.72
CA SER A 11 10.67 -5.98 18.10
C SER A 11 9.72 -6.97 17.40
N GLY A 12 8.69 -6.47 16.71
CA GLY A 12 7.62 -7.28 16.14
C GLY A 12 6.47 -7.55 17.11
N ALA A 13 6.50 -6.97 18.32
CA ALA A 13 5.45 -7.19 19.31
C ALA A 13 4.18 -6.40 18.95
N VAL A 14 3.03 -7.07 18.94
CA VAL A 14 1.72 -6.44 18.76
C VAL A 14 1.39 -5.63 20.01
N ARG A 15 1.22 -4.32 19.83
CA ARG A 15 0.86 -3.37 20.90
C ARG A 15 -0.65 -3.12 20.98
N ALA A 16 -1.34 -3.20 19.83
CA ALA A 16 -2.78 -3.13 19.73
C ALA A 16 -3.28 -3.84 18.46
N MET A 17 -4.45 -4.46 18.53
CA MET A 17 -5.12 -5.10 17.39
C MET A 17 -6.64 -4.92 17.51
N VAL A 18 -7.26 -4.44 16.43
CA VAL A 18 -8.71 -4.23 16.31
C VAL A 18 -9.17 -4.85 14.98
N GLY A 19 -9.91 -5.95 15.05
CA GLY A 19 -10.34 -6.75 13.88
C GLY A 19 -11.64 -6.29 13.19
N GLY A 20 -12.35 -5.33 13.78
CA GLY A 20 -13.63 -4.84 13.27
C GLY A 20 -14.25 -3.78 14.18
N TYR A 21 -15.36 -3.21 13.73
CA TYR A 21 -16.05 -2.14 14.47
C TYR A 21 -16.62 -2.60 15.82
N ASP A 22 -17.24 -3.78 15.85
CA ASP A 22 -17.87 -4.35 17.05
C ASP A 22 -17.79 -5.87 16.99
N TYR A 23 -17.15 -6.44 18.00
CA TYR A 23 -16.92 -7.88 18.13
C TYR A 23 -18.22 -8.66 18.36
N SER A 24 -19.20 -8.06 19.05
CA SER A 24 -20.47 -8.71 19.34
C SER A 24 -21.32 -8.92 18.08
N THR A 25 -21.17 -8.01 17.11
CA THR A 25 -21.79 -8.11 15.79
C THR A 25 -21.02 -9.05 14.85
N SER A 26 -19.68 -9.07 14.92
CA SER A 26 -18.84 -9.91 14.05
C SER A 26 -17.50 -10.23 14.69
N GLN A 27 -17.24 -11.52 14.90
CA GLN A 27 -15.97 -12.01 15.47
C GLN A 27 -14.87 -12.22 14.43
N PHE A 28 -15.16 -12.00 13.14
CA PHE A 28 -14.18 -12.14 12.07
C PHE A 28 -13.07 -11.09 12.21
N ASP A 29 -11.83 -11.54 12.37
CA ASP A 29 -10.68 -10.67 12.54
C ASP A 29 -10.12 -10.21 11.19
N ARG A 30 -10.50 -9.00 10.79
CA ARG A 30 -10.00 -8.39 9.55
C ARG A 30 -8.52 -8.01 9.62
N ALA A 31 -7.92 -7.95 10.81
CA ALA A 31 -6.53 -7.58 11.00
C ALA A 31 -5.58 -8.67 10.52
N SER A 32 -5.97 -9.94 10.71
CA SER A 32 -5.13 -11.10 10.40
C SER A 32 -5.67 -11.94 9.24
N GLU A 33 -6.99 -11.99 9.02
CA GLU A 33 -7.60 -12.93 8.08
C GLU A 33 -8.05 -12.28 6.77
N ALA A 34 -8.36 -10.97 6.77
CA ALA A 34 -8.93 -10.33 5.59
C ALA A 34 -7.88 -10.01 4.52
N ARG A 35 -7.99 -10.67 3.36
CA ARG A 35 -7.18 -10.35 2.18
C ARG A 35 -7.78 -9.17 1.42
N ARG A 36 -6.99 -8.10 1.22
CA ARG A 36 -7.38 -6.88 0.49
C ARG A 36 -6.25 -6.42 -0.41
N GLN A 37 -6.60 -5.69 -1.47
CA GLN A 37 -5.61 -5.02 -2.30
C GLN A 37 -5.05 -3.81 -1.53
N PRO A 38 -3.73 -3.67 -1.37
CA PRO A 38 -3.11 -2.54 -0.65
C PRO A 38 -3.15 -1.23 -1.45
N GLY A 39 -3.34 -1.29 -2.77
CA GLY A 39 -3.28 -0.12 -3.64
C GLY A 39 -1.93 0.61 -3.53
N SER A 40 -1.98 1.94 -3.46
CA SER A 40 -0.77 2.77 -3.37
C SER A 40 0.11 2.50 -2.14
N ALA A 41 -0.41 1.87 -1.07
CA ALA A 41 0.39 1.47 0.08
C ALA A 41 1.47 0.44 -0.26
N PHE A 42 1.40 -0.22 -1.43
CA PHE A 42 2.44 -1.14 -1.90
C PHE A 42 3.64 -0.44 -2.57
N LYS A 43 3.49 0.83 -2.98
CA LYS A 43 4.54 1.57 -3.70
C LYS A 43 5.89 1.57 -2.98
N PRO A 44 6.00 1.74 -1.64
CA PRO A 44 7.30 1.72 -0.96
C PRO A 44 8.16 0.49 -1.28
N PHE A 45 7.55 -0.70 -1.45
CA PHE A 45 8.30 -1.91 -1.81
C PHE A 45 8.86 -1.85 -3.24
N VAL A 46 8.09 -1.28 -4.19
CA VAL A 46 8.57 -1.05 -5.57
C VAL A 46 9.72 -0.04 -5.59
N TYR A 47 9.62 1.03 -4.80
CA TYR A 47 10.71 1.99 -4.67
C TYR A 47 11.93 1.39 -3.98
N MET A 48 11.76 0.53 -2.97
CA MET A 48 12.85 -0.19 -2.33
C MET A 48 13.64 -1.04 -3.32
N ALA A 49 12.94 -1.81 -4.17
CA ALA A 49 13.59 -2.58 -5.23
C ALA A 49 14.40 -1.69 -6.20
N ALA A 50 13.91 -0.48 -6.49
CA ALA A 50 14.66 0.48 -7.30
C ALA A 50 15.92 1.00 -6.57
N LEU A 51 15.84 1.26 -5.26
CA LEU A 51 17.00 1.66 -4.44
C LEU A 51 18.05 0.55 -4.39
N GLU A 52 17.63 -0.71 -4.19
CA GLU A 52 18.52 -1.89 -4.23
C GLU A 52 19.19 -2.04 -5.60
N ALA A 53 18.51 -1.65 -6.68
CA ALA A 53 19.06 -1.59 -8.03
C ALA A 53 19.94 -0.33 -8.30
N GLY A 54 20.37 0.39 -7.26
CA GLY A 54 21.30 1.51 -7.34
C GLY A 54 20.67 2.87 -7.65
N ARG A 55 19.35 3.01 -7.54
CA ARG A 55 18.68 4.32 -7.67
C ARG A 55 18.73 5.07 -6.36
N THR A 56 18.56 6.39 -6.46
CA THR A 56 18.57 7.31 -5.33
C THR A 56 17.25 8.05 -5.25
N PRO A 57 16.91 8.67 -4.10
CA PRO A 57 15.77 9.59 -4.01
C PRO A 57 15.79 10.72 -5.06
N ASP A 58 16.98 11.16 -5.47
CA ASP A 58 17.17 12.22 -6.48
C ASP A 58 17.10 11.71 -7.93
N SER A 59 16.93 10.40 -8.14
CA SER A 59 16.82 9.82 -9.47
C SER A 59 15.53 10.28 -10.17
N VAL A 60 15.67 11.15 -11.17
CA VAL A 60 14.53 11.65 -11.96
C VAL A 60 13.77 10.51 -12.65
N ARG A 61 12.45 10.62 -12.65
CA ARG A 61 11.51 9.72 -13.33
C ARG A 61 10.51 10.56 -14.10
N ASN A 62 10.21 10.10 -15.32
CA ASN A 62 9.26 10.78 -16.19
C ASN A 62 7.84 10.40 -15.80
N ASP A 63 7.08 11.36 -15.28
CA ASP A 63 5.64 11.22 -15.07
C ASP A 63 4.88 11.65 -16.34
N ALA A 64 4.70 10.70 -17.25
CA ALA A 64 4.03 10.87 -18.54
C ALA A 64 3.16 9.66 -18.91
N PRO A 65 2.21 9.79 -19.87
CA PRO A 65 1.43 8.65 -20.35
C PRO A 65 2.33 7.50 -20.82
N ILE A 66 2.02 6.28 -20.37
CA ILE A 66 2.72 5.06 -20.78
C ILE A 66 1.71 4.00 -21.22
N ARG A 67 2.09 3.19 -22.23
CA ARG A 67 1.34 2.01 -22.66
C ARG A 67 2.22 0.77 -22.57
N ILE A 68 1.75 -0.23 -21.83
CA ILE A 68 2.39 -1.53 -21.65
C ILE A 68 1.47 -2.58 -22.28
N GLY A 69 1.78 -2.98 -23.51
CA GLY A 69 0.90 -3.85 -24.30
C GLY A 69 -0.47 -3.20 -24.56
N LYS A 70 -1.53 -3.79 -24.00
CA LYS A 70 -2.91 -3.28 -24.05
C LYS A 70 -3.29 -2.39 -22.86
N TRP A 71 -2.42 -2.27 -21.86
CA TRP A 71 -2.70 -1.53 -20.64
C TRP A 71 -2.10 -0.11 -20.71
N THR A 72 -2.94 0.89 -20.44
CA THR A 72 -2.54 2.30 -20.37
C THR A 72 -2.96 2.83 -18.99
N PRO A 73 -2.09 2.69 -17.96
CA PRO A 73 -2.41 3.22 -16.63
C PRO A 73 -2.49 4.73 -16.62
N THR A 74 -3.27 5.27 -15.69
CA THR A 74 -3.38 6.71 -15.46
C THR A 74 -3.15 7.03 -13.98
N ASN A 75 -2.62 8.23 -13.74
CA ASN A 75 -2.56 8.78 -12.39
C ASN A 75 -3.96 9.11 -11.88
N TYR A 76 -4.16 8.97 -10.57
CA TYR A 76 -5.33 9.57 -9.93
C TYR A 76 -5.33 11.08 -10.20
N GLY A 77 -6.45 11.61 -10.69
CA GLY A 77 -6.58 13.01 -11.11
C GLY A 77 -6.12 13.32 -12.55
N GLY A 78 -5.59 12.34 -13.29
CA GLY A 78 -5.33 12.46 -14.74
C GLY A 78 -4.29 13.50 -15.16
N LYS A 79 -3.44 13.96 -14.24
CA LYS A 79 -2.36 14.91 -14.50
C LYS A 79 -1.01 14.21 -14.62
N TYR A 80 -0.08 14.88 -15.29
CA TYR A 80 1.29 14.46 -15.55
C TYR A 80 2.22 15.63 -15.23
N PHE A 81 3.34 15.36 -14.56
CA PHE A 81 4.26 16.38 -14.07
C PHE A 81 5.64 16.38 -14.77
N GLY A 82 5.87 15.45 -15.70
CA GLY A 82 7.11 15.35 -16.48
C GLY A 82 8.18 14.48 -15.85
#